data_AF-A0A925UXX6-F1
#
_entry.id   AF-A0A925UXX6-F1
#
_cell.length_a   1.000
_cell.length_b   1.000
_cell.length_c   1.000
_cell.angle_alpha   90.00
_cell.angle_beta   90.00
_cell.angle_gamma   90.00
#
_symmetry.space_group_name_H-M   'P 1'
#
loop_
_entity.id
_entity.type
_entity.pdbx_description
1 polymer ?
#
loop_
_entity_poly.entity_id
_entity_poly.type
_entity_poly.pdbx_seq_one_letter_code
_entity_poly.pdbx_strand_id
1 'polypeptide(L)'
;MKQRNLTFSFGLLSLSLTWLSFAVGSSSGVAIAQDPPLDQVAFFEAKIRPVLADNCYSCHGPKVQMAGLRLDSNAGVLKGADSGKVIVSGDPE
;
A
#
# COMPACT_ATOMS: atom_id res chain seq x y z
N MET A 1 2.74 -44.50 -45.77
CA MET A 1 3.41 -43.19 -45.95
C MET A 1 4.51 -43.10 -44.89
N LYS A 2 5.76 -43.11 -45.35
CA LYS A 2 6.98 -43.22 -44.55
C LYS A 2 7.63 -41.84 -44.51
N GLN A 3 7.48 -41.12 -43.41
CA GLN A 3 8.19 -39.85 -43.22
C GLN A 3 9.45 -40.12 -42.40
N ARG A 4 10.55 -39.60 -42.93
CA ARG A 4 11.94 -39.92 -42.59
C ARG A 4 12.42 -39.00 -41.46
N ASN A 5 12.73 -39.59 -40.31
CA ASN A 5 13.47 -38.90 -39.24
C ASN A 5 14.92 -38.70 -39.68
N LEU A 6 15.31 -37.46 -39.91
CA LEU A 6 16.71 -37.04 -40.04
C LEU A 6 17.23 -36.68 -38.66
N THR A 7 18.01 -37.59 -38.10
CA THR A 7 18.83 -37.39 -36.92
C THR A 7 19.90 -36.32 -37.19
N PHE A 8 19.87 -35.21 -36.45
CA PHE A 8 21.04 -34.34 -36.31
C PHE A 8 21.73 -34.67 -34.99
N SER A 9 22.95 -35.14 -35.12
CA SER A 9 23.85 -35.58 -34.07
C SER A 9 24.87 -34.48 -33.78
N PHE A 10 25.14 -34.29 -32.48
CA PHE A 10 26.38 -33.78 -31.86
C PHE A 10 26.90 -32.36 -32.17
N GLY A 11 26.91 -31.54 -31.12
CA GLY A 11 27.89 -30.47 -30.88
C GLY A 11 27.83 -30.11 -29.38
N LEU A 12 28.58 -30.84 -28.54
CA LEU A 12 29.90 -30.47 -28.01
C LEU A 12 29.95 -29.12 -27.25
N LEU A 13 30.18 -29.28 -25.94
CA LEU A 13 31.03 -28.48 -25.07
C LEU A 13 30.56 -27.09 -24.58
N SER A 14 30.51 -27.04 -23.24
CA SER A 14 31.03 -25.97 -22.38
C SER A 14 30.11 -24.80 -22.02
N LEU A 15 30.15 -24.46 -20.72
CA LEU A 15 29.43 -23.41 -19.99
C LEU A 15 27.93 -23.69 -19.81
N SER A 16 27.48 -24.10 -18.63
CA SER A 16 27.36 -23.14 -17.52
C SER A 16 27.03 -23.87 -16.21
N LEU A 17 28.07 -24.25 -15.47
CA LEU A 17 27.99 -24.79 -14.11
C LEU A 17 27.90 -23.63 -13.09
N THR A 18 26.86 -22.79 -13.17
CA THR A 18 26.67 -21.67 -12.23
C THR A 18 25.19 -21.46 -11.91
N TRP A 19 24.56 -22.46 -11.29
CA TRP A 19 23.21 -22.34 -10.71
C TRP A 19 23.22 -22.88 -9.26
N LEU A 20 24.16 -22.42 -8.42
CA LEU A 20 24.21 -22.80 -7.01
C LEU A 20 24.48 -21.64 -6.05
N SER A 21 24.08 -20.41 -6.40
CA SER A 21 24.21 -19.28 -5.49
C SER A 21 23.08 -18.27 -5.69
N PHE A 22 21.84 -18.64 -5.37
CA PHE A 22 20.79 -17.62 -5.20
C PHE A 22 19.73 -18.09 -4.20
N ALA A 23 20.10 -18.10 -2.92
CA ALA A 23 19.13 -18.13 -1.83
C ALA A 23 19.64 -17.27 -0.66
N VAL A 24 19.96 -16.00 -0.94
CA VAL A 24 19.99 -14.99 0.11
C VAL A 24 18.53 -14.74 0.49
N GLY A 25 18.17 -15.18 1.70
CA GLY A 25 16.82 -15.08 2.23
C GLY A 25 16.37 -13.63 2.37
N SER A 26 15.31 -13.27 1.65
CA SER A 26 14.60 -12.01 1.84
C SER A 26 13.84 -12.05 3.17
N SER A 27 14.39 -11.42 4.20
CA SER A 27 13.63 -11.07 5.39
C SER A 27 12.69 -9.91 5.06
N SER A 28 11.45 -10.21 4.71
CA SER A 28 10.38 -9.22 4.65
C SER A 28 10.17 -8.64 6.04
N GLY A 29 10.65 -7.42 6.26
CA GLY A 29 10.38 -6.68 7.49
C GLY A 29 8.89 -6.40 7.59
N VAL A 30 8.22 -7.02 8.57
CA VAL A 30 6.86 -6.63 8.95
C VAL A 30 7.00 -5.32 9.70
N ALA A 31 6.61 -4.22 9.07
CA ALA A 31 6.46 -2.95 9.76
C ALA A 31 5.32 -3.11 10.79
N ILE A 32 5.68 -3.12 12.08
CA ILE A 32 4.70 -3.09 13.16
C ILE A 32 4.19 -1.66 13.24
N ALA A 33 2.91 -1.44 12.92
CA ALA A 33 2.26 -0.16 13.17
C ALA A 33 2.30 0.09 14.68
N GLN A 34 2.92 1.20 15.09
CA GLN A 34 2.93 1.61 16.49
C GLN A 34 1.69 2.43 16.77
N ASP A 35 1.01 2.14 17.88
CA ASP A 35 -0.11 2.96 18.34
C ASP A 35 0.38 4.39 18.64
N PRO A 36 -0.40 5.41 18.27
CA PRO A 36 -0.04 6.79 18.57
C PRO A 36 0.05 7.01 20.08
N PRO A 37 1.00 7.85 20.55
CA PRO A 37 1.06 8.28 21.93
C PRO A 37 -0.28 8.84 22.43
N LEU A 38 -0.64 8.56 23.70
CA LEU A 38 -1.95 8.91 24.25
C LEU A 38 -2.24 10.42 24.24
N ASP A 39 -1.20 11.24 24.37
CA ASP A 39 -1.29 12.70 24.29
C ASP A 39 -1.67 13.18 22.88
N GLN A 40 -1.18 12.52 21.83
CA GLN A 40 -1.59 12.82 20.44
C GLN A 40 -3.04 12.45 20.19
N VAL A 41 -3.49 11.30 20.71
CA VAL A 41 -4.91 10.90 20.63
C VAL A 41 -5.77 11.92 21.36
N ALA A 42 -5.41 12.28 22.60
CA ALA A 42 -6.13 13.28 23.38
C ALA A 42 -6.18 14.65 22.66
N PHE A 43 -5.08 15.07 22.05
CA PHE A 43 -5.02 16.29 21.25
C PHE A 43 -5.95 16.23 20.04
N PHE A 44 -5.90 15.14 19.26
CA PHE A 44 -6.79 14.94 18.11
C PHE A 44 -8.26 15.03 18.55
N GLU A 45 -8.62 14.35 19.62
CA GLU A 45 -10.01 14.30 20.09
C GLU A 45 -10.50 15.63 20.67
N ALA A 46 -9.62 16.38 21.35
CA ALA A 46 -9.99 17.65 21.96
C ALA A 46 -9.90 18.85 21.01
N LYS A 47 -9.05 18.79 19.98
CA LYS A 47 -8.72 19.95 19.13
C LYS A 47 -9.04 19.76 17.66
N ILE A 48 -8.87 18.57 17.11
CA ILE A 48 -9.03 18.33 15.66
C ILE A 48 -10.44 17.82 15.34
N ARG A 49 -10.90 16.77 16.04
CA ARG A 49 -12.20 16.15 15.77
C ARG A 49 -13.39 17.13 15.85
N PRO A 50 -13.46 18.07 16.82
CA PRO A 50 -14.56 19.03 16.87
C PRO A 50 -14.61 19.93 15.63
N VAL A 51 -13.45 20.40 15.15
CA VAL A 51 -13.39 21.24 13.94
C VAL A 51 -13.90 20.47 12.71
N LEU A 52 -13.49 19.20 12.55
CA LEU A 52 -13.97 18.36 11.45
C LEU A 52 -15.47 18.07 11.56
N ALA A 53 -15.97 17.83 12.78
CA ALA A 53 -17.38 17.57 13.04
C ALA A 53 -18.26 18.77 12.68
N ASP A 54 -17.84 19.97 13.08
CA ASP A 54 -18.62 21.19 12.90
C ASP A 54 -18.59 21.68 11.45
N ASN A 55 -17.47 21.48 10.74
CA ASN A 55 -17.24 22.12 9.44
C ASN A 55 -17.22 21.16 8.25
N CYS A 56 -16.99 19.86 8.45
CA CYS A 56 -16.70 18.94 7.34
C CYS A 56 -17.66 17.74 7.24
N TYR A 57 -18.09 17.17 8.37
CA TYR A 57 -18.86 15.91 8.35
C TYR A 57 -20.25 16.01 7.74
N SER A 58 -20.81 17.22 7.61
CA SER A 58 -22.08 17.45 6.90
C SER A 58 -22.00 16.98 5.44
N CYS A 59 -20.84 17.10 4.79
CA CYS A 59 -20.60 16.73 3.40
C CYS A 59 -19.63 15.54 3.22
N HIS A 60 -18.75 15.30 4.18
CA HIS A 60 -17.70 14.26 4.14
C HIS A 60 -17.75 13.34 5.36
N GLY A 61 -18.94 12.96 5.78
CA GLY A 61 -19.21 12.11 6.95
C GLY A 61 -19.81 10.75 6.57
N PRO A 62 -20.43 10.03 7.54
CA PRO A 62 -20.98 8.70 7.28
C PRO A 62 -22.19 8.72 6.33
N LYS A 63 -22.97 9.80 6.35
CA LYS A 63 -24.24 9.92 5.60
C LYS A 63 -24.04 10.44 4.18
N VAL A 64 -23.11 11.38 4.01
CA VAL A 64 -22.80 12.04 2.73
C VAL A 64 -21.29 12.02 2.58
N GLN A 65 -20.81 11.55 1.43
CA GLN A 65 -19.39 11.44 1.09
C GLN A 65 -19.16 12.12 -0.26
N MET A 66 -19.26 13.46 -0.28
CA MET A 66 -19.03 14.24 -1.51
C MET A 66 -17.62 13.97 -2.03
N ALA A 67 -17.47 13.81 -3.34
CA ALA A 67 -16.23 13.40 -4.00
C ALA A 67 -15.57 12.15 -3.39
N GLY A 68 -16.38 11.22 -2.86
CA GLY A 68 -15.93 9.96 -2.29
C GLY A 68 -15.16 10.07 -0.97
N LEU A 69 -15.03 11.28 -0.41
CA LEU A 69 -14.22 11.57 0.76
C LEU A 69 -15.01 11.37 2.05
N ARG A 70 -14.37 10.72 3.04
CA ARG A 70 -14.91 10.48 4.38
C ARG A 70 -13.89 10.79 5.47
N LEU A 71 -14.17 11.79 6.31
CA LEU A 71 -13.24 12.33 7.31
C LEU A 71 -13.54 11.89 8.75
N ASP A 72 -14.68 11.26 9.04
CA ASP A 72 -15.07 10.84 10.41
C ASP A 72 -14.41 9.54 10.89
N SER A 73 -13.63 8.88 10.04
CA SER A 73 -13.00 7.60 10.36
C SER A 73 -11.59 7.51 9.79
N ASN A 74 -10.68 6.87 10.52
CA ASN A 74 -9.31 6.65 10.07
C ASN A 74 -9.28 5.90 8.73
N ALA A 75 -10.10 4.84 8.58
CA ALA A 75 -10.19 4.09 7.33
C ALA A 75 -10.69 4.95 6.14
N GLY A 76 -11.65 5.85 6.37
CA GLY A 76 -12.15 6.78 5.35
C GLY A 76 -11.07 7.78 4.92
N VAL A 77 -10.34 8.33 5.88
CA VAL A 77 -9.24 9.26 5.64
C VAL A 77 -8.12 8.60 4.83
N LEU A 78 -7.74 7.37 5.19
CA LEU A 78 -6.71 6.60 4.48
C LEU A 78 -7.12 6.21 3.06
N LYS A 79 -8.42 5.96 2.82
CA LYS A 79 -8.96 5.72 1.48
C LYS A 79 -8.79 6.95 0.58
N GLY A 80 -8.96 8.15 1.14
CA GLY A 80 -8.89 9.40 0.40
C GLY A 80 -10.19 9.76 -0.33
N ALA A 81 -10.09 10.72 -1.23
CA ALA A 81 -11.16 11.17 -2.11
C ALA A 81 -11.09 10.45 -3.47
N ASP A 82 -12.07 10.67 -4.34
CA ASP A 82 -12.06 10.17 -5.72
C ASP A 82 -10.86 10.72 -6.52
N SER A 83 -10.34 11.89 -6.14
CA SER A 83 -9.12 12.49 -6.70
C SER A 83 -7.81 11.93 -6.14
N GLY A 84 -7.88 11.06 -5.13
CA GLY A 84 -6.71 10.41 -4.52
C GLY A 84 -6.52 10.76 -3.04
N LYS A 85 -5.25 10.70 -2.60
CA LYS A 85 -4.87 10.95 -1.20
C LYS A 85 -5.13 12.41 -0.82
N VAL A 86 -5.64 12.62 0.40
CA VAL A 86 -5.93 13.96 0.95
C VAL A 86 -5.09 14.30 2.18
N ILE A 87 -4.38 13.31 2.75
CA ILE A 87 -3.46 13.52 3.88
C ILE A 87 -2.16 12.80 3.56
N VAL A 88 -1.05 13.52 3.73
CA VAL A 88 0.31 12.98 3.74
C VAL A 88 0.91 13.25 5.12
N SER A 89 1.34 12.21 5.83
CA SER A 89 1.87 12.36 7.18
C SER A 89 3.18 13.15 7.16
N GLY A 90 3.23 14.22 7.96
CA GLY A 90 4.41 15.10 8.05
C GLY A 90 4.52 16.14 6.95
N ASP A 91 3.55 16.21 6.03
CA ASP A 91 3.55 17.14 4.89
C ASP A 91 2.18 17.85 4.78
N PRO A 92 2.00 18.98 5.48
CA PRO A 92 0.71 19.67 5.61
C PRO A 92 0.43 20.74 4.52
N GLU A 93 1.40 21.02 3.62
CA GLU A 93 1.28 21.98 2.50
C GLU A 93 0.59 21.33 1.28
#